data_AF-A0A3B3ZJW7-F1
#
_entry.id   AF-A0A3B3ZJW7-F1
#
_cell.length_a   1.000
_cell.length_b   1.000
_cell.length_c   1.000
_cell.angle_alpha   90.00
_cell.angle_beta   90.00
_cell.angle_gamma   90.00
#
_symmetry.space_group_name_H-M   'P 1'
#
loop_
_entity.id
_entity.type
_entity.pdbx_description
1 polymer ?
#
loop_
_entity_poly.entity_id
_entity_poly.type
_entity_poly.pdbx_seq_one_letter_code
_entity_poly.pdbx_strand_id
1 'polypeptide(L)'
;MTQPRNSLVQKARLAEQAERYDDMAAAMKSVTELNEALSNEERNLLSVAYKNVVGARRSSWRVISSIEQKTSTDGNEKKIEMVRAYREKIEKELEAVCQDVLNLLDNFLIKNCSDTQHETGPSRLVLVCSKTSLMSMAMAFKPLGQLC
;
A
#
# COMPACT_ATOMS: atom_id res chain seq x y z
N MET A 1 -26.28 -4.61 -1.95
CA MET A 1 -26.43 -4.92 -0.51
C MET A 1 -25.14 -4.54 0.18
N THR A 2 -25.16 -3.50 1.01
CA THR A 2 -24.00 -3.08 1.80
C THR A 2 -23.76 -4.10 2.91
N GLN A 3 -22.56 -4.69 2.97
CA GLN A 3 -22.21 -5.61 4.05
C GLN A 3 -22.07 -4.83 5.37
N PRO A 4 -22.59 -5.34 6.50
CA PRO A 4 -22.48 -4.65 7.78
C PRO A 4 -21.01 -4.54 8.21
N ARG A 5 -20.62 -3.38 8.79
CA ARG A 5 -19.24 -3.08 9.21
C ARG A 5 -18.56 -4.21 9.97
N ASN A 6 -19.26 -4.81 10.95
CA ASN A 6 -18.73 -5.89 11.77
C ASN A 6 -18.33 -7.12 10.91
N SER A 7 -19.12 -7.45 9.89
CA SER A 7 -18.79 -8.55 8.97
C SER A 7 -17.54 -8.27 8.13
N LEU A 8 -17.32 -7.01 7.73
CA LEU A 8 -16.12 -6.61 7.00
C LEU A 8 -14.88 -6.69 7.89
N VAL A 9 -14.97 -6.24 9.15
CA VAL A 9 -13.88 -6.34 10.12
C VAL A 9 -13.56 -7.81 10.44
N GLN A 10 -14.58 -8.65 10.63
CA GLN A 10 -14.39 -10.10 10.81
C GLN A 10 -13.71 -10.72 9.59
N LYS A 11 -14.14 -10.37 8.37
CA LYS A 11 -13.49 -10.82 7.14
C LYS A 11 -12.02 -10.39 7.06
N ALA A 12 -11.70 -9.16 7.45
CA ALA A 12 -10.33 -8.68 7.49
C ALA A 12 -9.46 -9.51 8.45
N ARG A 13 -9.98 -9.88 9.64
CA ARG A 13 -9.25 -10.74 10.59
C ARG A 13 -9.06 -12.18 10.10
N LEU A 14 -10.03 -12.72 9.38
CA LEU A 14 -9.87 -14.03 8.75
C LEU A 14 -8.81 -13.98 7.64
N ALA A 15 -8.81 -12.90 6.84
CA ALA A 15 -7.81 -12.68 5.81
C ALA A 15 -6.41 -12.49 6.40
N GLU A 16 -6.27 -11.80 7.54
CA GLU A 16 -5.03 -11.65 8.29
C GLU A 16 -4.46 -13.02 8.71
N GLN A 17 -5.29 -13.88 9.32
CA GLN A 17 -4.89 -15.22 9.73
C GLN A 17 -4.49 -16.13 8.55
N ALA A 18 -5.07 -15.88 7.38
CA ALA A 18 -4.74 -16.59 6.15
C ALA A 18 -3.60 -15.92 5.35
N GLU A 19 -2.98 -14.87 5.89
CA GLU A 19 -1.95 -14.05 5.24
C GLU A 19 -2.37 -13.50 3.86
N ARG A 20 -3.69 -13.37 3.63
CA ARG A 20 -4.28 -12.82 2.41
C ARG A 20 -4.45 -11.30 2.55
N TYR A 21 -3.33 -10.60 2.60
CA TYR A 21 -3.31 -9.16 2.89
C TYR A 21 -4.03 -8.29 1.83
N ASP A 22 -4.14 -8.74 0.58
CA ASP A 22 -4.95 -8.06 -0.45
C ASP A 22 -6.45 -8.08 -0.11
N ASP A 23 -6.95 -9.24 0.31
CA ASP A 23 -8.35 -9.39 0.73
C ASP A 23 -8.62 -8.59 2.01
N MET A 24 -7.64 -8.59 2.92
CA MET A 24 -7.68 -7.78 4.15
C MET A 24 -7.74 -6.28 3.82
N ALA A 25 -6.91 -5.81 2.88
CA ALA A 25 -6.87 -4.41 2.46
C ALA A 25 -8.20 -4.00 1.80
N ALA A 26 -8.76 -4.85 0.93
CA ALA A 26 -10.05 -4.62 0.31
C ALA A 26 -11.19 -4.52 1.35
N ALA A 27 -11.23 -5.42 2.33
CA ALA A 27 -12.23 -5.37 3.40
C ALA A 27 -12.10 -4.10 4.26
N MET A 28 -10.87 -3.75 4.65
CA MET A 28 -10.61 -2.56 5.47
C MET A 28 -10.82 -1.24 4.71
N LYS A 29 -10.59 -1.24 3.39
CA LYS A 29 -10.98 -0.14 2.49
C LYS A 29 -12.48 0.09 2.56
N SER A 30 -13.29 -0.96 2.38
CA SER A 30 -14.74 -0.86 2.49
C SER A 30 -15.21 -0.38 3.87
N VAL A 31 -14.56 -0.79 4.97
CA VAL A 31 -14.86 -0.27 6.33
C VAL A 31 -14.59 1.23 6.41
N THR A 32 -13.50 1.70 5.80
CA THR A 32 -13.12 3.13 5.80
C THR A 32 -14.07 3.97 4.95
N GLU A 33 -14.54 3.42 3.82
CA GLU A 33 -15.48 4.07 2.91
C GLU A 33 -16.91 4.23 3.47
N LEU A 34 -17.24 3.56 4.59
CA LEU A 34 -18.49 3.82 5.34
C LEU A 34 -18.53 5.22 5.97
N ASN A 35 -17.43 5.99 5.90
CA ASN A 35 -17.29 7.36 6.40
C ASN A 35 -17.59 7.52 7.90
N GLU A 36 -17.40 6.46 8.67
CA GLU A 36 -17.47 6.45 10.11
C GLU A 36 -16.04 6.45 10.70
N ALA A 37 -15.86 7.06 11.87
CA ALA A 37 -14.56 7.08 12.53
C ALA A 37 -14.05 5.65 12.79
N LEU A 38 -12.80 5.37 12.38
CA LEU A 38 -12.13 4.11 12.69
C LEU A 38 -11.66 4.10 14.14
N SER A 39 -11.94 3.00 14.84
CA SER A 39 -11.35 2.68 16.15
C SER A 39 -9.85 2.41 16.05
N ASN A 40 -9.13 2.46 17.18
CA ASN A 40 -7.69 2.18 17.20
C ASN A 40 -7.36 0.79 16.62
N GLU A 41 -8.21 -0.20 16.89
CA GLU A 41 -7.99 -1.56 16.39
C GLU A 41 -8.20 -1.66 14.88
N GLU A 42 -9.22 -1.00 14.33
CA GLU A 42 -9.45 -0.95 12.89
C GLU A 42 -8.36 -0.19 12.15
N ARG A 43 -7.83 0.91 12.72
CA ARG A 43 -6.68 1.63 12.17
C ARG A 43 -5.44 0.75 12.13
N ASN A 44 -5.23 -0.07 13.16
CA ASN A 44 -4.13 -1.03 13.18
C ASN A 44 -4.30 -2.09 12.09
N LEU A 45 -5.49 -2.70 11.96
CA LEU A 45 -5.79 -3.66 10.90
C LEU A 45 -5.57 -3.06 9.49
N LEU A 46 -6.04 -1.83 9.26
CA LEU A 46 -5.81 -1.12 8.00
C LEU A 46 -4.30 -0.94 7.73
N SER A 47 -3.53 -0.57 8.75
CA SER A 47 -2.09 -0.37 8.65
C SER A 47 -1.34 -1.68 8.36
N VAL A 48 -1.70 -2.76 9.05
CA VAL A 48 -1.13 -4.11 8.85
C VAL A 48 -1.41 -4.60 7.43
N ALA A 49 -2.65 -4.44 6.94
CA ALA A 49 -3.05 -4.86 5.61
C ALA A 49 -2.19 -4.18 4.53
N TYR A 50 -2.22 -2.85 4.47
CA TYR A 50 -1.54 -2.11 3.42
C TYR A 50 -0.01 -2.18 3.52
N LYS A 51 0.56 -2.23 4.74
CA LYS A 51 2.01 -2.46 4.92
C LYS A 51 2.46 -3.76 4.29
N ASN A 52 1.71 -4.85 4.51
CA ASN A 52 2.06 -6.16 3.97
C ASN A 52 1.83 -6.25 2.45
N VAL A 53 0.73 -5.68 1.93
CA VAL A 53 0.49 -5.61 0.48
C VAL A 53 1.64 -4.89 -0.22
N VAL A 54 1.99 -3.67 0.22
CA VAL A 54 3.10 -2.90 -0.37
C VAL A 54 4.43 -3.62 -0.19
N GLY A 55 4.68 -4.21 0.98
CA GLY A 55 5.89 -4.98 1.27
C GLY A 55 6.09 -6.15 0.32
N ALA A 56 5.04 -6.92 0.04
CA ALA A 56 5.06 -8.04 -0.90
C ALA A 56 5.38 -7.56 -2.32
N ARG A 57 4.67 -6.54 -2.83
CA ARG A 57 4.89 -6.00 -4.19
C ARG A 57 6.30 -5.45 -4.36
N ARG A 58 6.84 -4.77 -3.34
CA ARG A 58 8.23 -4.31 -3.34
C ARG A 58 9.24 -5.42 -3.40
N SER A 59 9.01 -6.49 -2.65
CA SER A 59 9.90 -7.65 -2.71
C SER A 59 9.91 -8.25 -4.12
N SER A 60 8.73 -8.44 -4.71
CA SER A 60 8.57 -8.89 -6.09
C SER A 60 9.29 -7.97 -7.09
N TRP A 61 9.11 -6.66 -6.97
CA TRP A 61 9.77 -5.68 -7.85
C TRP A 61 11.30 -5.77 -7.76
N ARG A 62 11.88 -5.86 -6.55
CA ARG A 62 13.34 -6.00 -6.38
C ARG A 62 13.87 -7.26 -7.06
N VAL A 63 13.15 -8.38 -6.93
CA VAL A 63 13.54 -9.64 -7.57
C VAL A 63 13.53 -9.50 -9.09
N ILE A 64 12.45 -8.95 -9.66
CA ILE A 64 12.33 -8.77 -11.10
C ILE A 64 13.37 -7.78 -11.64
N SER A 65 13.63 -6.68 -10.93
CA SER A 65 14.69 -5.74 -11.30
C SER A 65 16.08 -6.38 -11.31
N SER A 66 16.38 -7.26 -10.34
CA SER A 66 17.64 -8.04 -10.35
C SER A 66 17.71 -9.02 -11.54
N ILE A 67 16.58 -9.64 -11.90
CA ILE A 67 16.51 -10.53 -13.07
C ILE A 67 16.69 -9.74 -14.36
N GLU A 68 16.14 -8.53 -14.46
CA GLU A 68 16.29 -7.64 -15.62
C GLU A 68 17.76 -7.28 -15.84
N GLN A 69 18.48 -6.88 -14.76
CA GLN A 69 19.90 -6.56 -14.84
C GLN A 69 20.75 -7.74 -15.34
N LYS A 70 20.48 -8.95 -14.83
CA LYS A 70 21.17 -10.18 -15.28
C LYS A 70 20.81 -10.57 -16.71
N THR A 71 19.56 -10.37 -17.11
CA THR A 71 19.10 -10.72 -18.47
C THR A 71 19.65 -9.74 -19.50
N SER A 72 19.91 -8.49 -19.09
CA SER A 72 20.50 -7.46 -19.96
C SER A 72 21.92 -7.80 -20.43
N THR A 73 22.66 -8.64 -19.69
CA THR A 73 23.99 -9.11 -20.09
C THR A 73 23.98 -10.32 -21.02
N ASP A 74 22.85 -11.05 -21.12
CA ASP A 74 22.72 -12.26 -21.96
C ASP A 74 22.45 -11.94 -23.44
N GLY A 75 22.10 -10.70 -23.79
CA GLY A 75 21.87 -10.25 -25.18
C GLY A 75 20.56 -10.76 -25.83
N ASN A 76 19.69 -11.48 -25.11
CA ASN A 76 18.41 -11.95 -25.62
C ASN A 76 17.32 -10.89 -25.49
N GLU A 77 17.17 -10.04 -26.50
CA GLU A 77 16.25 -8.88 -26.52
C GLU A 77 14.80 -9.24 -26.19
N LYS A 78 14.27 -10.36 -26.71
CA LYS A 78 12.89 -10.79 -26.42
C LYS A 78 12.68 -11.09 -24.93
N LYS A 79 13.67 -11.71 -24.29
CA LYS A 79 13.62 -12.01 -22.86
C LYS A 79 13.74 -10.74 -22.03
N ILE A 80 14.59 -9.80 -22.44
CA ILE A 80 14.74 -8.49 -21.79
C ILE A 80 13.41 -7.73 -21.84
N GLU A 81 12.75 -7.67 -22.99
CA GLU A 81 11.47 -6.97 -23.16
C GLU A 81 10.36 -7.58 -22.29
N MET A 82 10.27 -8.92 -22.23
CA MET A 82 9.31 -9.60 -21.35
C MET A 82 9.54 -9.28 -19.86
N VAL A 83 10.79 -9.31 -19.41
CA VAL A 83 11.13 -9.01 -18.00
C VAL A 83 10.83 -7.55 -17.67
N ARG A 84 11.17 -6.62 -18.58
CA ARG A 84 10.90 -5.19 -18.43
C ARG A 84 9.40 -4.90 -18.34
N ALA A 85 8.60 -5.47 -19.24
CA ALA A 85 7.14 -5.32 -19.22
C ALA A 85 6.54 -5.84 -17.91
N TYR A 86 7.08 -6.92 -17.36
CA TYR A 86 6.65 -7.45 -16.07
C TYR A 86 7.06 -6.56 -14.89
N ARG A 87 8.26 -5.96 -14.93
CA ARG A 87 8.68 -4.95 -13.94
C ARG A 87 7.73 -3.76 -13.91
N GLU A 88 7.42 -3.20 -15.08
CA GLU A 88 6.51 -2.06 -15.23
C GLU A 88 5.09 -2.40 -14.77
N LYS A 89 4.64 -3.64 -14.95
CA LYS A 89 3.36 -4.10 -14.39
C LYS A 89 3.36 -4.02 -12.85
N ILE A 90 4.41 -4.50 -12.20
CA ILE A 90 4.52 -4.45 -10.73
C ILE A 90 4.61 -2.99 -10.24
N GLU A 91 5.29 -2.12 -10.98
CA GLU A 91 5.35 -0.68 -10.67
C GLU A 91 3.95 -0.05 -10.66
N LYS A 92 3.15 -0.32 -11.70
CA LYS A 92 1.75 0.15 -11.78
C LYS A 92 0.88 -0.37 -10.65
N GLU A 93 1.03 -1.65 -10.28
CA GLU A 93 0.31 -2.23 -9.14
C GLU A 93 0.70 -1.54 -7.83
N LEU A 94 1.99 -1.25 -7.63
CA LEU A 94 2.49 -0.59 -6.44
C LEU A 94 2.05 0.87 -6.35
N GLU A 95 2.07 1.59 -7.46
CA GLU A 95 1.55 2.95 -7.58
C GLU A 95 0.05 2.99 -7.24
N ALA A 96 -0.74 2.08 -7.82
CA ALA A 96 -2.17 1.98 -7.56
C ALA A 96 -2.47 1.75 -6.06
N VAL A 97 -1.74 0.84 -5.41
CA VAL A 97 -1.90 0.59 -3.96
C VAL A 97 -1.52 1.83 -3.15
N CYS A 98 -0.44 2.52 -3.49
CA CYS A 98 -0.05 3.76 -2.81
C CYS A 98 -1.11 4.86 -2.96
N GLN A 99 -1.65 5.04 -4.17
CA GLN A 99 -2.68 6.02 -4.45
C GLN A 99 -3.97 5.71 -3.69
N ASP A 100 -4.35 4.44 -3.60
CA ASP A 100 -5.49 3.99 -2.80
C ASP A 100 -5.35 4.39 -1.33
N VAL A 101 -4.18 4.19 -0.72
CA VAL A 101 -3.92 4.59 0.67
C VAL A 101 -4.00 6.11 0.83
N LEU A 102 -3.39 6.87 -0.07
CA LEU A 102 -3.43 8.34 -0.03
C LEU A 102 -4.87 8.85 -0.14
N ASN A 103 -5.66 8.28 -1.05
CA ASN A 103 -7.06 8.64 -1.21
C ASN A 103 -7.89 8.34 0.03
N LEU A 104 -7.64 7.21 0.71
CA LEU A 104 -8.31 6.87 1.97
C LEU A 104 -7.96 7.87 3.08
N LEU A 105 -6.70 8.28 3.13
CA LEU A 105 -6.22 9.24 4.11
C LEU A 105 -6.83 10.63 3.91
N ASP A 106 -6.76 11.16 2.69
CA ASP A 106 -7.24 12.51 2.38
C ASP A 106 -8.76 12.63 2.44
N ASN A 107 -9.49 11.58 2.06
CA ASN A 107 -10.95 11.65 1.99
C ASN A 107 -11.67 11.25 3.27
N PHE A 108 -11.14 10.30 4.05
CA PHE A 108 -11.88 9.72 5.17
C PHE A 108 -11.17 9.90 6.51
N LEU A 109 -9.83 9.85 6.55
CA LEU A 109 -9.11 9.86 7.83
C LEU A 109 -8.65 11.25 8.28
N ILE A 110 -8.33 12.14 7.35
CA ILE A 110 -7.97 13.54 7.65
C ILE A 110 -9.22 14.39 7.86
N LYS A 111 -10.27 14.22 7.04
CA LYS A 111 -11.52 15.00 7.15
C LYS A 111 -12.29 14.70 8.43
N ASN A 112 -12.31 13.44 8.89
CA ASN A 112 -12.99 13.07 10.14
C ASN A 112 -12.17 13.42 11.41
N CYS A 113 -10.98 14.00 11.26
CA CYS A 113 -10.11 14.38 12.37
C CYS A 113 -10.34 15.82 12.88
N SER A 114 -11.16 16.62 12.18
CA SER A 114 -11.44 18.02 12.57
C SER A 114 -12.53 18.19 13.64
N ASP A 115 -13.28 17.13 13.98
CA ASP A 115 -14.43 17.22 14.90
C ASP A 115 -14.11 16.86 16.37
N THR A 116 -12.88 16.46 16.70
CA THR A 116 -12.48 16.18 18.09
C THR A 116 -11.26 16.99 18.48
N GLN A 117 -11.49 17.93 19.41
CA GLN A 117 -10.49 18.86 19.91
C GLN A 117 -9.34 18.16 20.64
N HIS A 118 -8.15 18.72 20.46
CA HIS A 118 -7.07 18.80 21.45
C HIS A 118 -6.67 17.49 22.16
N GLU A 119 -5.91 16.62 21.49
CA GLU A 119 -4.84 15.89 22.18
C GLU A 119 -3.52 16.03 21.41
N THR A 120 -2.61 16.74 22.06
CA THR A 120 -1.19 16.85 21.77
C THR A 120 -0.51 15.50 22.02
N GLY A 121 -0.13 14.75 20.97
CA GLY A 121 0.57 13.47 21.10
C GLY A 121 0.64 12.67 19.79
N PRO A 122 1.47 11.62 19.68
CA PRO A 122 2.15 11.17 18.44
C PRO A 122 1.28 10.42 17.42
N SER A 123 -0.01 10.74 17.30
CA SER A 123 -0.92 10.10 16.35
C SER A 123 -0.68 10.54 14.90
N ARG A 124 0.05 11.65 14.70
CA ARG A 124 0.59 12.01 13.37
C ARG A 124 1.79 11.14 13.01
N LEU A 125 2.50 10.55 13.99
CA LEU A 125 3.76 9.86 13.76
C LEU A 125 3.61 8.39 13.39
N VAL A 126 2.55 7.69 13.81
CA VAL A 126 2.39 6.26 13.47
C VAL A 126 2.13 6.05 11.96
N LEU A 127 1.46 7.00 11.32
CA LEU A 127 1.31 7.00 9.87
C LEU A 127 2.49 7.67 9.14
N VAL A 128 3.17 8.64 9.78
CA VAL A 128 4.38 9.30 9.21
C VAL A 128 5.63 8.42 9.31
N CYS A 129 5.69 7.44 10.20
CA CYS A 129 6.78 6.44 10.20
C CYS A 129 6.73 5.56 8.92
N SER A 130 5.56 5.49 8.27
CA SER A 130 5.45 5.00 6.90
C SER A 130 5.71 6.09 5.85
N LYS A 131 5.50 7.38 6.10
CA LYS A 131 5.85 8.43 5.11
C LYS A 131 7.35 8.47 4.77
N THR A 132 8.26 8.24 5.72
CA THR A 132 9.70 8.17 5.39
C THR A 132 10.06 6.93 4.60
N SER A 133 9.43 5.77 4.87
CA SER A 133 9.67 4.56 4.07
C SER A 133 8.99 4.63 2.71
N LEU A 134 7.72 5.05 2.65
CA LEU A 134 6.89 5.17 1.44
C LEU A 134 7.37 6.29 0.50
N MET A 135 7.81 7.45 1.02
CA MET A 135 8.44 8.50 0.18
C MET A 135 9.88 8.16 -0.23
N SER A 136 10.69 7.55 0.64
CA SER A 136 12.01 7.03 0.20
C SER A 136 11.86 5.89 -0.82
N MET A 137 10.74 5.17 -0.78
CA MET A 137 10.35 4.17 -1.78
C MET A 137 9.88 4.80 -3.08
N ALA A 138 8.99 5.79 -3.06
CA ALA A 138 8.57 6.55 -4.25
C ALA A 138 9.78 7.24 -4.92
N MET A 139 10.74 7.74 -4.15
CA MET A 139 11.98 8.31 -4.69
C MET A 139 12.93 7.25 -5.29
N ALA A 140 12.86 5.99 -4.84
CA ALA A 140 13.61 4.89 -5.45
C ALA A 140 12.99 4.37 -6.77
N PHE A 141 11.79 4.83 -7.14
CA PHE A 141 11.16 4.59 -8.45
C PHE A 141 11.55 5.63 -9.50
N LYS A 142 12.23 6.71 -9.13
CA LYS A 142 12.81 7.61 -10.13
C LYS A 142 14.05 6.93 -10.72
N PRO A 143 14.12 6.66 -12.04
CA PRO A 143 15.38 6.29 -12.66
C PRO A 143 16.37 7.43 -12.40
N LEU A 144 17.63 7.07 -12.12
CA LEU A 144 18.78 7.96 -11.90
C LEU A 144 19.13 8.88 -13.09
N GLY A 145 18.17 9.19 -13.98
CA GLY A 145 18.35 10.01 -15.19
C GLY A 145 17.34 11.15 -15.37
N GLN A 146 16.57 11.52 -14.35
CA GLN A 146 15.63 12.67 -14.41
C GLN A 146 15.70 13.56 -13.16
N LEU A 147 16.93 13.77 -12.70
CA LEU A 147 17.38 14.94 -11.95
C LEU A 147 18.64 15.49 -12.63
N CYS A 148 18.42 16.06 -13.82
CA CYS A 148 19.10 17.20 -14.42
C CYS A 148 18.22 17.64 -15.60
#